data_AF-A0A920QTZ9-F1
#
_entry.id   AF-A0A920QTZ9-F1
#
_cell.length_a   1.000
_cell.length_b   1.000
_cell.length_c   1.000
_cell.angle_alpha   90.00
_cell.angle_beta   90.00
_cell.angle_gamma   90.00
#
_symmetry.space_group_name_H-M   'P 1'
#
loop_
_entity.id
_entity.type
_entity.pdbx_description
1 polymer ?
#
loop_
_entity_poly.entity_id
_entity_poly.type
_entity_poly.pdbx_seq_one_letter_code
_entity_poly.pdbx_strand_id
1 'polypeptide(L)' 'MSDWVSTRTLAFQKKGRKENIRRVGEIAKLFGDAGIISLASFISPYKSDRDAVRRSHETENLTFVEVFVDCPLSVV' A
#
# COMPACT_ATOMS: atom_id res chain seq x y z
N MET A 1 16.21 12.64 1.76
CA MET A 1 15.89 11.19 1.69
C MET A 1 15.18 10.68 2.95
N SER A 2 15.41 11.23 4.15
CA SER A 2 14.76 10.83 5.41
C SER A 2 13.23 10.99 5.44
N ASP A 3 12.69 12.03 4.82
CA ASP A 3 11.26 12.39 4.97
C ASP A 3 10.31 11.56 4.09
N TRP A 4 10.86 10.80 3.13
CA TRP A 4 10.07 9.96 2.22
C TRP A 4 9.65 8.64 2.88
N VAL A 5 10.47 8.12 3.79
CA VAL A 5 10.17 6.89 4.55
C VAL A 5 9.42 7.20 5.85
N SER A 6 9.50 8.43 6.34
CA SER A 6 8.82 8.85 7.57
C SER A 6 7.29 8.92 7.38
N THR A 7 6.57 7.99 8.00
CA THR A 7 5.10 7.98 8.11
C THR A 7 4.58 8.79 9.30
N ARG A 8 5.48 9.24 10.19
CA ARG A 8 5.14 9.95 11.44
C ARG A 8 4.38 11.26 11.22
N THR A 9 4.56 11.93 10.08
CA THR A 9 3.99 13.25 9.81
C THR A 9 2.65 13.23 9.03
N LEU A 10 2.14 12.03 8.67
CA LEU A 10 0.99 11.89 7.75
C LEU A 10 -0.25 11.21 8.37
N ALA A 11 -0.25 10.98 9.67
CA ALA A 11 -1.01 9.87 10.25
C ALA A 11 -2.56 9.96 10.22
N PHE A 12 -3.18 11.15 10.12
CA PHE A 12 -4.64 11.23 10.43
C PHE A 12 -5.53 11.93 9.40
N GLN A 13 -4.97 12.61 8.40
CA GLN A 13 -5.79 13.21 7.34
C GLN A 13 -5.99 12.25 6.18
N LYS A 14 -7.12 12.35 5.47
CA LYS A 14 -7.43 11.55 4.26
C LYS A 14 -6.27 11.57 3.25
N LYS A 15 -5.66 12.74 3.05
CA LYS A 15 -4.48 12.94 2.19
C LYS A 15 -3.26 12.12 2.67
N GLY A 16 -3.04 12.06 3.97
CA GLY A 16 -1.92 11.32 4.56
C GLY A 16 -2.07 9.80 4.45
N ARG A 17 -3.31 9.28 4.60
CA ARG A 17 -3.60 7.85 4.34
C ARG A 17 -3.35 7.46 2.89
N LYS A 18 -3.82 8.28 1.94
CA LYS A 18 -3.57 8.06 0.50
C LYS A 18 -2.08 8.02 0.18
N GLU A 19 -1.32 8.98 0.70
CA GLU A 19 0.13 9.05 0.46
C GLU A 19 0.87 7.86 1.07
N ASN A 20 0.45 7.38 2.24
CA ASN A 20 1.03 6.18 2.85
C ASN A 20 0.83 4.95 1.94
N ILE A 21 -0.39 4.71 1.46
CA ILE A 21 -0.69 3.57 0.56
C ILE A 21 0.08 3.69 -0.75
N ARG A 22 0.20 4.90 -1.32
CA ARG A 22 1.00 5.13 -2.53
C ARG A 22 2.47 4.78 -2.30
N ARG A 23 3.09 5.26 -1.22
CA ARG A 23 4.51 5.01 -0.90
C ARG A 23 4.80 3.53 -0.69
N VAL A 24 3.95 2.84 0.07
CA VAL A 24 4.06 1.39 0.26
C VAL A 24 3.98 0.67 -1.09
N GLY A 25 3.05 1.08 -1.96
CA GLY A 25 2.95 0.56 -3.31
C GLY A 25 4.23 0.73 -4.13
N GLU A 26 4.85 1.92 -4.12
CA GLU A 26 6.12 2.15 -4.83
C GLU A 26 7.27 1.29 -4.27
N ILE A 27 7.36 1.15 -2.95
CA ILE A 27 8.38 0.31 -2.33
C ILE A 27 8.17 -1.17 -2.69
N ALA A 28 6.92 -1.65 -2.67
CA ALA A 28 6.59 -3.02 -3.06
C ALA A 28 6.99 -3.33 -4.51
N LYS A 29 6.86 -2.36 -5.42
CA LYS A 29 7.34 -2.52 -6.81
C LYS A 29 8.85 -2.67 -6.89
N LEU A 30 9.62 -1.87 -6.14
CA LEU A 30 11.09 -1.99 -6.09
C LEU A 30 11.53 -3.40 -5.63
N PHE A 31 10.85 -3.96 -4.64
CA PHE A 31 11.11 -5.33 -4.20
C PHE A 31 10.64 -6.37 -5.22
N GLY A 32 9.48 -6.17 -5.86
CA GLY A 32 8.95 -7.06 -6.90
C GLY A 32 9.87 -7.15 -8.12
N ASP A 33 10.40 -6.01 -8.58
CA ASP A 33 11.37 -5.93 -9.67
C ASP A 33 12.69 -6.67 -9.32
N ALA A 34 13.07 -6.67 -8.04
CA ALA A 34 14.20 -7.46 -7.52
C ALA A 34 13.88 -8.96 -7.34
N GLY A 35 12.68 -9.43 -7.74
CA GLY A 35 12.25 -10.83 -7.60
C GLY A 35 11.82 -11.21 -6.17
N ILE A 36 11.58 -10.24 -5.30
CA ILE A 36 11.21 -10.46 -3.89
C ILE A 36 9.70 -10.35 -3.72
N ILE A 37 9.12 -11.32 -3.00
CA ILE A 37 7.70 -11.28 -2.62
C ILE A 37 7.54 -10.29 -1.46
N SER A 38 6.77 -9.23 -1.70
CA SER A 38 6.43 -8.22 -0.69
C SER A 38 5.06 -8.46 -0.07
N LEU A 39 4.99 -8.41 1.26
CA LEU A 39 3.73 -8.46 2.01
C LEU A 39 3.47 -7.10 2.66
N ALA A 40 2.33 -6.48 2.31
CA ALA A 40 1.95 -5.15 2.77
C ALA A 40 0.67 -5.20 3.63
N SER A 41 0.82 -5.29 4.95
CA SER A 41 -0.30 -5.39 5.91
C SER A 41 -0.71 -4.02 6.47
N PHE A 42 -1.31 -3.18 5.62
CA PHE A 42 -1.73 -1.82 5.99
C PHE A 42 -3.26 -1.66 5.90
N ILE A 43 -3.84 -0.90 6.83
CA ILE A 43 -5.25 -0.49 6.72
C ILE A 43 -5.39 0.41 5.48
N SER A 44 -6.07 -0.10 4.46
CA SER A 44 -6.25 0.52 3.15
C SER A 44 -7.76 0.71 2.85
N PRO A 45 -8.44 1.65 3.54
CA PRO A 45 -9.90 1.68 3.60
C PRO A 45 -10.54 2.10 2.26
N TYR A 46 -9.83 2.90 1.46
CA TYR A 46 -10.36 3.46 0.23
C TYR A 46 -10.03 2.55 -0.96
N LYS A 47 -11.06 1.99 -1.60
CA LYS A 47 -10.92 1.16 -2.79
C LYS A 47 -10.14 1.86 -3.92
N SER A 48 -10.36 3.16 -4.10
CA SER A 48 -9.65 3.96 -5.11
C SER A 48 -8.12 3.93 -4.96
N ASP A 49 -7.64 3.90 -3.72
CA ASP A 49 -6.21 3.90 -3.43
C ASP A 49 -5.62 2.49 -3.67
N ARG A 50 -6.35 1.44 -3.29
CA ARG A 50 -5.98 0.04 -3.60
C ARG A 50 -5.96 -0.23 -5.10
N ASP A 51 -6.97 0.24 -5.83
CA ASP A 51 -7.05 0.10 -7.28
C ASP A 51 -5.93 0.89 -7.99
N ALA A 52 -5.50 2.04 -7.44
CA ALA A 52 -4.36 2.79 -7.98
C ALA A 52 -3.04 2.03 -7.80
N VAL A 53 -2.81 1.41 -6.64
CA VAL A 53 -1.63 0.57 -6.40
C VAL A 53 -1.64 -0.65 -7.31
N ARG A 54 -2.79 -1.33 -7.46
CA ARG A 54 -2.94 -2.47 -8.39
C ARG A 54 -2.55 -2.09 -9.81
N ARG A 55 -3.16 -1.03 -10.37
CA ARG A 55 -2.86 -0.57 -11.73
C ARG A 55 -1.38 -0.21 -11.92
N SER A 56 -0.76 0.38 -10.91
CA SER A 56 0.67 0.71 -10.92
C SER A 56 1.54 -0.55 -11.05
N HIS A 57 1.23 -1.62 -10.31
CA HIS A 57 1.94 -2.91 -10.43
C HIS A 57 1.69 -3.57 -11.79
N GLU A 58 0.44 -3.60 -12.26
CA GLU A 58 0.07 -4.16 -13.56
C GLU A 58 0.80 -3.46 -14.72
N THR A 59 0.98 -2.13 -14.63
CA THR A 59 1.70 -1.34 -15.63
C THR A 59 3.17 -1.74 -15.74
N GLU A 60 3.78 -2.16 -14.64
CA GLU A 60 5.17 -2.65 -14.58
C GLU A 60 5.26 -4.18 -14.75
N ASN A 61 4.16 -4.83 -15.15
CA ASN A 61 4.07 -6.29 -15.31
C ASN A 61 4.41 -7.07 -14.02
N LEU A 62 4.16 -6.47 -12.85
CA LEU A 62 4.35 -7.07 -11.55
C LEU A 62 3.05 -7.74 -11.07
N THR A 63 3.17 -8.94 -10.53
CA THR A 63 2.02 -9.66 -9.96
C THR A 63 1.52 -8.95 -8.71
N PHE A 64 0.21 -8.68 -8.64
CA PHE A 64 -0.43 -8.05 -7.50
C PHE A 64 -1.60 -8.91 -7.00
N VAL A 65 -1.60 -9.25 -5.71
CA VAL A 65 -2.66 -10.02 -5.06
C VAL A 65 -3.27 -9.18 -3.95
N GLU A 66 -4.59 -8.95 -4.01
CA GLU A 66 -5.33 -8.28 -2.94
C GLU A 66 -5.97 -9.33 -2.02
N VAL A 67 -5.71 -9.24 -0.73
CA VAL A 67 -6.33 -10.10 0.30
C VAL A 67 -7.21 -9.23 1.20
N PHE A 68 -8.52 -9.47 1.18
CA PHE A 68 -9.45 -8.82 2.11
C PHE A 68 -9.52 -9.63 3.39
N VAL A 69 -8.96 -9.08 4.47
CA VAL A 69 -9.08 -9.65 5.81
C VAL A 69 -10.40 -9.19 6.41
N ASP A 70 -11.42 -10.03 6.32
CA ASP A 70 -12.74 -9.78 6.88
C ASP A 70 -12.80 -10.28 8.33
N CYS A 71 -12.77 -9.34 9.28
CA CYS A 71 -12.89 -9.61 10.70
C CYS A 71 -13.94 -8.67 11.31
N PRO A 72 -14.88 -9.17 12.14
CA PRO A 72 -15.87 -8.31 12.79
C PRO A 72 -15.21 -7.25 13.66
N LEU A 73 -15.76 -6.02 13.64
CA LEU A 73 -15.26 -4.91 14.46
C LEU A 73 -15.29 -5.21 15.97
N SER A 74 -16.18 -6.10 16.42
CA SER A 74 -16.26 -6.52 17.82
C SER A 74 -15.08 -7.37 18.31
N VAL A 75 -14.21 -7.82 17.40
CA VAL A 75 -13.09 -8.74 17.71
C VAL A 75 -11.73 -8.03 17.59
N VAL A 76 -11.65 -6.87 16.93
CA VAL A 76 -10.40 -6.15 16.61
C VAL A 76 -10.18 -4.86 17.40
#